data_AF-A0A660ZK30-F1
#
_entry.id   AF-A0A660ZK30-F1
#
_cell.length_a   1.000
_cell.length_b   1.000
_cell.length_c   1.000
_cell.angle_alpha   90.00
_cell.angle_beta   90.00
_cell.angle_gamma   90.00
#
_symmetry.space_group_name_H-M   'P 1'
#
loop_
_entity.id
_entity.type
_entity.pdbx_description
1 polymer ?
#
loop_
_entity_poly.entity_id
_entity_poly.type
_entity_poly.pdbx_seq_one_letter_code
_entity_poly.pdbx_strand_id
1 'polypeptide(L)'
;MTTPRCVGRRVSVSSTASSNHLIGNWFRIHLASSSSKKSGGKALELKVIGEVKQKHGRTILEIHEEFEAALEGLTEGQWIILLVWFHLNNTPELRRTLKVHPMGDRSRPLRGVFATRSPLRPNPIGKYTVKIRKFLNSRTIEIDPIDAFDSTPIIDIKPFIKNLDCPPV
;
A
#
# COMPACT_ATOMS: atom_id res chain seq x y z
N MET A 1 -25.89 10.11 -23.36
CA MET A 1 -25.08 9.41 -24.38
C MET A 1 -24.33 8.28 -23.70
N THR A 2 -24.48 7.08 -24.26
CA THR A 2 -24.36 5.75 -23.67
C THR A 2 -22.92 5.29 -23.41
N THR A 3 -22.71 4.64 -22.26
CA THR A 3 -21.53 3.86 -21.92
C THR A 3 -21.48 2.55 -22.74
N PRO A 4 -20.32 2.10 -23.25
CA PRO A 4 -20.20 0.77 -23.82
C PRO A 4 -19.92 -0.26 -22.73
N ARG A 5 -20.80 -1.26 -22.67
CA ARG A 5 -20.73 -2.46 -21.82
C ARG A 5 -20.04 -3.56 -22.66
N CYS A 6 -18.90 -4.08 -22.21
CA CYS A 6 -18.21 -5.18 -22.88
C CYS A 6 -18.92 -6.52 -22.61
N VAL A 7 -19.39 -7.16 -23.68
CA VAL A 7 -20.05 -8.47 -23.67
C VAL A 7 -19.01 -9.58 -23.77
N GLY A 8 -19.04 -10.52 -22.84
CA GLY A 8 -18.19 -11.71 -22.83
C GLY A 8 -18.54 -12.67 -23.97
N ARG A 9 -17.51 -13.20 -24.64
CA ARG A 9 -17.65 -14.34 -25.55
C ARG A 9 -17.25 -15.62 -24.81
N ARG A 10 -18.21 -16.53 -24.67
CA ARG A 10 -18.04 -17.92 -24.26
C ARG A 10 -17.72 -18.72 -25.52
N VAL A 11 -16.62 -19.47 -25.53
CA VAL A 11 -16.29 -20.44 -26.57
C VAL A 11 -16.44 -21.84 -25.98
N SER A 12 -17.24 -22.67 -26.64
CA SER A 12 -17.45 -24.08 -26.33
C SER A 12 -17.07 -24.89 -27.57
N VAL A 13 -16.20 -25.89 -27.46
CA VAL A 13 -16.19 -27.04 -28.39
C VAL A 13 -15.72 -28.29 -27.64
N SER A 14 -16.39 -29.37 -28.03
CA SER A 14 -16.49 -30.76 -27.59
C SER A 14 -15.22 -31.62 -27.60
N SER A 15 -15.34 -32.68 -26.79
CA SER A 15 -14.54 -33.90 -26.68
C SER A 15 -14.42 -34.72 -27.97
N THR A 16 -13.29 -35.40 -28.14
CA THR A 16 -13.23 -36.84 -28.48
C THR A 16 -11.86 -37.41 -28.09
N ALA A 17 -11.87 -38.56 -27.43
CA ALA A 17 -10.71 -39.37 -27.12
C ALA A 17 -10.34 -40.29 -28.29
N SER A 18 -9.05 -40.55 -28.49
CA SER A 18 -8.61 -41.86 -29.00
C SER A 18 -7.16 -42.14 -28.62
N SER A 19 -6.90 -43.43 -28.44
CA SER A 19 -5.79 -44.07 -27.77
C SER A 19 -4.64 -44.40 -28.72
N ASN A 20 -3.38 -44.34 -28.25
CA ASN A 20 -2.50 -45.52 -28.08
C ASN A 20 -0.99 -45.20 -28.04
N HIS A 21 -0.34 -45.87 -27.07
CA HIS A 21 0.99 -46.48 -27.08
C HIS A 21 2.28 -45.63 -27.03
N LEU A 22 2.90 -45.74 -25.83
CA LEU A 22 4.29 -46.10 -25.51
C LEU A 22 5.43 -45.47 -26.34
N ILE A 23 6.33 -44.75 -25.65
CA ILE A 23 7.75 -45.10 -25.43
C ILE A 23 8.28 -44.09 -24.39
N GLY A 24 8.87 -44.62 -23.31
CA GLY A 24 9.52 -43.81 -22.29
C GLY A 24 10.88 -43.29 -22.73
N ASN A 25 11.24 -42.09 -22.29
CA ASN A 25 12.56 -41.86 -21.72
C ASN A 25 12.60 -40.57 -20.88
N TRP A 26 12.73 -40.78 -19.57
CA TRP A 26 13.61 -40.07 -18.65
C TRP A 26 14.18 -38.72 -19.11
N PHE A 27 13.47 -37.63 -18.82
CA PHE A 27 14.09 -36.33 -18.58
C PHE A 27 13.80 -35.90 -17.15
N ARG A 28 14.67 -36.33 -16.22
CA ARG A 28 14.81 -35.72 -14.89
C ARG A 28 15.31 -34.29 -15.10
N ILE A 29 14.38 -33.34 -15.22
CA ILE A 29 14.70 -31.93 -15.01
C ILE A 29 15.19 -31.84 -13.57
N HIS A 30 16.51 -31.69 -13.41
CA HIS A 30 17.09 -31.33 -12.14
C HIS A 30 16.60 -29.91 -11.83
N LEU A 31 15.51 -29.82 -11.08
CA LEU A 31 15.14 -28.62 -10.35
C LEU A 31 16.25 -28.44 -9.32
N ALA A 32 17.33 -27.75 -9.71
CA ALA A 32 18.30 -27.25 -8.77
C ALA A 32 17.53 -26.34 -7.82
N SER A 33 17.24 -26.83 -6.63
CA SER A 33 16.73 -26.01 -5.54
C SER A 33 17.82 -24.99 -5.27
N SER A 34 17.63 -23.77 -5.78
CA SER A 34 18.42 -22.64 -5.35
C SER A 34 18.10 -22.47 -3.87
N SER A 35 18.98 -23.02 -3.04
CA SER A 35 19.03 -22.80 -1.60
C SER A 35 19.30 -21.32 -1.39
N SER A 36 18.23 -20.52 -1.47
CA SER A 36 18.24 -19.12 -1.09
C SER A 36 18.62 -19.06 0.37
N LYS A 37 19.89 -18.77 0.63
CA LYS A 37 20.43 -18.50 1.97
C LYS A 37 19.48 -17.52 2.66
N LYS A 38 18.74 -17.98 3.67
CA LYS A 38 17.94 -17.11 4.53
C LYS A 38 18.91 -16.17 5.23
N SER A 39 18.96 -14.92 4.80
CA SER A 39 19.62 -13.86 5.57
C SER A 39 18.95 -13.81 6.94
N GLY A 40 19.71 -14.07 8.01
CA GLY A 40 19.26 -14.11 9.41
C GLY A 40 18.87 -12.75 9.99
N GLY A 41 18.14 -11.93 9.23
CA GLY A 41 17.52 -10.72 9.72
C GLY A 41 16.24 -11.07 10.48
N LYS A 42 16.08 -10.53 11.68
CA LYS A 42 14.82 -10.62 12.44
C LYS A 42 13.70 -10.04 11.59
N ALA A 43 12.56 -10.73 11.51
CA ALA A 43 11.38 -10.20 10.83
C ALA A 43 10.93 -8.90 11.51
N LEU A 44 10.65 -7.87 10.71
CA LEU A 44 10.03 -6.65 11.18
C LEU A 44 8.51 -6.86 11.22
N GLU A 45 7.91 -6.63 12.38
CA GLU A 45 6.46 -6.65 12.58
C GLU A 45 5.96 -5.21 12.73
N LEU A 46 4.95 -4.85 11.93
CA LEU A 46 4.28 -3.54 12.01
C LEU A 46 2.92 -3.71 12.70
N LYS A 47 2.62 -2.84 13.65
CA LYS A 47 1.31 -2.76 14.29
C LYS A 47 0.46 -1.72 13.56
N VAL A 48 -0.78 -2.09 13.26
CA VAL A 48 -1.80 -1.14 12.80
C VAL A 48 -2.36 -0.46 14.04
N ILE A 49 -2.29 0.88 14.08
CA ILE A 49 -2.72 1.66 15.25
C ILE A 49 -4.10 2.30 15.06
N GLY A 50 -4.64 2.23 13.85
CA GLY A 50 -5.89 2.85 13.47
C GLY A 50 -6.16 2.71 11.98
N GLU A 51 -7.22 3.34 11.53
CA GLU A 51 -7.63 3.35 10.13
C GLU A 51 -8.01 4.74 9.67
N VAL A 52 -7.72 5.04 8.41
CA VAL A 52 -8.26 6.22 7.72
C VAL A 52 -9.68 5.91 7.29
N LYS A 53 -10.64 6.77 7.63
CA LYS A 53 -12.00 6.75 7.10
C LYS A 53 -12.27 7.96 6.20
N GLN A 54 -12.89 7.70 5.05
CA GLN A 54 -13.33 8.75 4.13
C GLN A 54 -14.86 8.88 4.23
N LYS A 55 -15.35 9.95 4.88
CA LYS A 55 -16.79 10.16 5.14
C LYS A 55 -17.24 11.53 4.64
N HIS A 56 -18.11 11.57 3.63
CA HIS A 56 -18.70 12.81 3.09
C HIS A 56 -17.65 13.88 2.70
N GLY A 57 -16.56 13.46 2.04
CA GLY A 57 -15.46 14.36 1.64
C GLY A 57 -14.52 14.77 2.78
N ARG A 58 -14.67 14.19 3.97
CA ARG A 58 -13.77 14.40 5.12
C ARG A 58 -12.88 13.19 5.33
N THR A 59 -11.64 13.45 5.70
CA THR A 59 -10.66 12.43 6.11
C THR A 59 -10.61 12.38 7.64
N ILE A 60 -10.91 11.20 8.16
CA ILE A 60 -10.97 10.93 9.60
C ILE A 60 -9.95 9.83 9.92
N LEU A 61 -9.25 9.98 11.04
CA LEU A 61 -8.42 8.95 11.64
C LEU A 61 -9.19 8.33 12.80
N GLU A 62 -9.48 7.04 12.72
CA GLU A 62 -10.07 6.26 13.81
C GLU A 62 -8.97 5.40 14.45
N ILE A 63 -8.52 5.80 15.64
CA ILE A 63 -7.45 5.14 16.37
C ILE A 63 -8.02 4.00 17.20
N HIS A 64 -7.30 2.87 17.25
CA HIS A 64 -7.74 1.74 18.05
C HIS A 64 -7.66 2.07 19.55
N GLU A 65 -8.54 1.45 20.33
CA GLU A 65 -8.71 1.72 21.76
C GLU A 65 -7.40 1.49 22.53
N GLU A 66 -6.63 0.46 22.19
CA GLU A 66 -5.36 0.15 22.85
C GLU A 66 -4.27 1.22 22.66
N PHE A 67 -4.46 2.16 21.73
CA PHE A 67 -3.53 3.27 21.47
C PHE A 67 -4.11 4.65 21.81
N GLU A 68 -5.31 4.72 22.38
CA GLU A 68 -5.99 5.99 22.70
C GLU A 68 -5.12 6.92 23.57
N ALA A 69 -4.50 6.38 24.62
CA ALA A 69 -3.64 7.15 25.52
C ALA A 69 -2.43 7.79 24.81
N ALA A 70 -1.99 7.24 23.67
CA ALA A 70 -0.86 7.77 22.90
C ALA A 70 -1.21 9.07 22.14
N LEU A 71 -2.48 9.47 22.11
CA LEU A 71 -2.92 10.72 21.49
C LEU A 71 -2.78 11.94 22.43
N GLU A 72 -2.48 11.72 23.70
CA GLU A 72 -2.28 12.80 24.67
C GLU A 72 -1.22 13.80 24.19
N GLY A 73 -1.55 15.09 24.28
CA GLY A 73 -0.68 16.19 23.82
C GLY A 73 -0.86 16.59 22.35
N LEU A 74 -1.58 15.81 21.54
CA LEU A 74 -2.02 16.29 20.22
C LEU A 74 -3.13 17.33 20.37
N THR A 75 -3.10 18.38 19.55
CA THR A 75 -4.04 19.50 19.64
C THR A 75 -4.64 19.88 18.28
N GLU A 76 -5.83 20.47 18.30
CA GLU A 76 -6.43 21.03 17.09
C GLU A 76 -5.53 22.13 16.50
N GLY A 77 -5.37 22.09 15.19
CA GLY A 77 -4.50 23.00 14.45
C GLY A 77 -3.02 22.62 14.43
N GLN A 78 -2.62 21.56 15.14
CA GLN A 78 -1.27 21.03 15.08
C GLN A 78 -0.99 20.34 13.73
N TRP A 79 0.22 20.52 13.21
CA TRP A 79 0.72 19.75 12.07
C TRP A 79 1.30 18.42 12.54
N ILE A 80 0.96 17.34 11.82
CA ILE A 80 1.46 16.00 12.07
C ILE A 80 2.02 15.38 10.79
N ILE A 81 2.95 14.44 10.98
CA ILE A 81 3.33 13.45 9.98
C ILE A 81 2.51 12.20 10.24
N LEU A 82 1.72 11.81 9.25
CA LEU A 82 0.93 10.58 9.27
C LEU A 82 1.61 9.54 8.37
N LEU A 83 1.88 8.36 8.93
CA LEU A 83 2.37 7.21 8.17
C LEU A 83 1.26 6.17 8.04
N VAL A 84 1.06 5.71 6.82
CA VAL A 84 0.03 4.71 6.50
C VAL A 84 0.63 3.54 5.73
N TRP A 85 -0.10 2.43 5.70
CA TRP A 85 0.22 1.29 4.86
C TRP A 85 -0.70 1.25 3.64
N PHE A 86 -0.15 1.37 2.43
CA PHE A 86 -0.92 1.21 1.20
C PHE A 86 -1.24 -0.28 0.96
N HIS A 87 -2.18 -0.79 1.76
CA HIS A 87 -2.61 -2.19 1.81
C HIS A 87 -3.03 -2.75 0.45
N LEU A 88 -3.60 -1.94 -0.44
CA LEU A 88 -3.94 -2.33 -1.82
C LEU A 88 -2.72 -2.61 -2.71
N ASN A 89 -1.52 -2.21 -2.30
CA ASN A 89 -0.26 -2.43 -3.02
C ASN A 89 0.65 -3.45 -2.32
N ASN A 90 0.09 -4.26 -1.41
CA ASN A 90 0.86 -5.15 -0.53
C ASN A 90 1.04 -6.58 -1.06
N THR A 91 0.84 -6.84 -2.36
CA THR A 91 1.11 -8.16 -2.92
C THR A 91 2.61 -8.35 -3.18
N PRO A 92 3.13 -9.60 -3.15
CA PRO A 92 4.53 -9.85 -3.48
C PRO A 92 4.94 -9.30 -4.85
N GLU A 93 4.05 -9.36 -5.84
CA GLU A 93 4.26 -8.88 -7.21
C GLU A 93 4.46 -7.38 -7.24
N LEU A 94 3.56 -6.62 -6.62
CA LEU A 94 3.59 -5.16 -6.61
C LEU A 94 4.80 -4.65 -5.81
N ARG A 95 5.14 -5.31 -4.70
CA ARG A 95 6.29 -4.97 -3.85
C ARG A 95 7.64 -5.22 -4.54
N ARG A 96 7.70 -6.11 -5.53
CA ARG A 96 8.90 -6.34 -6.36
C ARG A 96 9.12 -5.25 -7.44
N THR A 97 8.20 -4.30 -7.59
CA THR A 97 8.32 -3.21 -8.58
C THR A 97 9.52 -2.31 -8.24
N LEU A 98 10.47 -2.19 -9.17
CA LEU A 98 11.67 -1.36 -9.00
C LEU A 98 11.63 -0.05 -9.77
N LYS A 99 10.81 0.04 -10.82
CA LYS A 99 10.68 1.22 -11.67
C LYS A 99 9.22 1.47 -12.04
N VAL A 100 8.87 2.75 -12.16
CA VAL A 100 7.51 3.21 -12.49
C VAL A 100 7.56 4.44 -13.36
N HIS A 101 6.49 4.67 -14.12
CA HIS A 101 6.20 5.99 -14.66
C HIS A 101 5.61 6.84 -13.52
N PRO A 102 6.23 7.98 -13.15
CA PRO A 102 5.75 8.78 -12.03
C PRO A 102 4.28 9.19 -12.23
N MET A 103 3.47 9.06 -11.17
CA MET A 103 2.01 9.27 -11.21
C MET A 103 1.25 8.38 -12.22
N GLY A 104 1.87 7.32 -12.74
CA GLY A 104 1.29 6.46 -13.77
C GLY A 104 1.33 7.05 -15.19
N ASP A 105 1.92 8.24 -15.37
CA ASP A 105 1.94 8.94 -16.65
C ASP A 105 3.03 8.41 -17.58
N ARG A 106 2.61 7.66 -18.61
CA ARG A 106 3.48 7.02 -19.59
C ARG A 106 4.27 8.00 -20.47
N SER A 107 3.88 9.27 -20.53
CA SER A 107 4.66 10.30 -21.22
C SER A 107 5.93 10.68 -20.45
N ARG A 108 5.96 10.48 -19.13
CA ARG A 108 7.12 10.75 -18.29
C ARG A 108 8.12 9.60 -18.38
N PRO A 109 9.44 9.87 -18.27
CA PRO A 109 10.44 8.81 -18.31
C PRO A 109 10.26 7.87 -17.11
N LEU A 110 10.55 6.59 -17.35
CA LEU A 110 10.57 5.57 -16.31
C LEU A 110 11.64 5.93 -15.25
N ARG A 111 11.27 5.88 -13.97
CA ARG A 111 12.17 6.21 -12.85
C ARG A 111 12.19 5.07 -11.84
N GLY A 112 13.30 4.92 -11.12
CA GLY A 112 13.37 4.02 -9.96
C GLY A 112 12.36 4.44 -8.90
N VAL A 113 11.69 3.47 -8.24
CA VAL A 113 10.64 3.76 -7.26
C VAL A 113 11.12 4.70 -6.15
N PHE A 114 12.38 4.56 -5.70
CA PHE A 114 13.01 5.43 -4.70
C PHE A 114 13.17 6.90 -5.11
N ALA A 115 13.21 7.19 -6.41
CA ALA A 115 13.22 8.55 -6.95
C ALA A 115 11.79 9.13 -7.16
N THR A 116 10.75 8.44 -6.68
CA THR A 116 9.34 8.84 -6.84
C THR A 116 8.56 8.67 -5.55
N ARG A 117 7.31 9.16 -5.55
CA ARG A 117 6.31 8.95 -4.50
C ARG A 117 5.29 7.85 -4.82
N SER A 118 5.56 6.98 -5.80
CA SER A 118 4.62 5.91 -6.18
C SER A 118 4.31 4.99 -4.99
N PRO A 119 3.05 4.52 -4.84
CA PRO A 119 2.67 3.55 -3.82
C PRO A 119 3.21 2.13 -4.09
N LEU A 120 3.65 1.85 -5.34
CA LEU A 120 4.30 0.60 -5.71
C LEU A 120 5.75 0.61 -5.21
N ARG A 121 6.01 -0.02 -4.06
CA ARG A 121 7.32 -0.01 -3.40
C ARG A 121 7.57 -1.30 -2.63
N PRO A 122 8.85 -1.64 -2.35
CA PRO A 122 9.19 -2.77 -1.48
C PRO A 122 8.53 -2.74 -0.12
N ASN A 123 8.39 -1.55 0.49
CA ASN A 123 7.59 -1.30 1.70
C ASN A 123 6.58 -0.21 1.34
N PRO A 124 5.29 -0.53 1.17
CA PRO A 124 4.26 0.39 0.67
C PRO A 124 3.80 1.37 1.77
N ILE A 125 4.74 2.14 2.31
CA ILE A 125 4.49 3.14 3.35
C ILE A 125 4.16 4.49 2.69
N GLY A 126 2.98 5.01 2.99
CA GLY A 126 2.57 6.37 2.69
C GLY A 126 3.04 7.33 3.77
N LYS A 127 3.30 8.58 3.37
CA LYS A 127 3.64 9.69 4.28
C LYS A 127 2.82 10.90 3.87
N TYR A 128 2.12 11.47 4.83
CA TYR A 128 1.42 12.74 4.71
C TYR A 128 1.92 13.73 5.76
N THR A 129 1.91 15.02 5.43
CA THR A 129 2.09 16.11 6.38
C THR A 129 0.80 16.91 6.34
N VAL A 130 0.01 16.85 7.42
CA VAL A 130 -1.38 17.31 7.47
C VAL A 130 -1.66 18.04 8.77
N LYS A 131 -2.65 18.92 8.77
CA LYS A 131 -3.11 19.59 9.98
C LYS A 131 -4.24 18.79 10.62
N ILE A 132 -4.20 18.67 11.95
CA ILE A 132 -5.34 18.25 12.76
C ILE A 132 -6.39 19.35 12.67
N ARG A 133 -7.58 19.01 12.20
CA ARG A 133 -8.70 19.95 12.08
C ARG A 133 -9.54 19.99 13.34
N LYS A 134 -9.87 18.80 13.85
CA LYS A 134 -10.80 18.66 14.97
C LYS A 134 -10.67 17.31 15.65
N PHE A 135 -10.84 17.26 16.97
CA PHE A 135 -11.13 16.00 17.67
C PHE A 135 -12.64 15.77 17.70
N LEU A 136 -13.08 14.65 17.11
CA LEU A 136 -14.49 14.26 17.10
C LEU A 136 -14.90 13.49 18.36
N ASN A 137 -13.95 12.79 18.97
CA ASN A 137 -13.99 12.18 20.30
C ASN A 137 -12.54 11.84 20.72
N SER A 138 -12.36 11.09 21.81
CA SER A 138 -11.03 10.79 22.38
C SER A 138 -10.08 10.03 21.44
N ARG A 139 -10.61 9.30 20.45
CA ARG A 139 -9.82 8.46 19.52
C ARG A 139 -10.11 8.73 18.04
N THR A 140 -10.89 9.74 17.73
CA THR A 140 -11.32 10.05 16.36
C THR A 140 -10.94 11.48 16.00
N ILE A 141 -10.11 11.63 14.97
CA ILE A 141 -9.50 12.90 14.60
C ILE A 141 -9.86 13.23 13.15
N GLU A 142 -10.42 14.40 12.90
CA GLU A 142 -10.55 14.94 11.54
C GLU A 142 -9.25 15.67 11.16
N ILE A 143 -8.73 15.40 9.96
CA ILE A 143 -7.51 16.01 9.42
C ILE A 143 -7.78 16.68 8.07
N ASP A 144 -6.80 17.43 7.55
CA ASP A 144 -6.85 17.88 6.15
C ASP A 144 -7.07 16.69 5.18
N PRO A 145 -7.78 16.88 4.06
CA PRO A 145 -8.00 15.82 3.09
C PRO A 145 -6.70 15.22 2.53
N ILE A 146 -6.66 13.89 2.39
CA ILE A 146 -5.57 13.13 1.75
C ILE A 146 -6.11 12.17 0.69
N ASP A 147 -5.25 11.67 -0.19
CA ASP A 147 -5.57 10.72 -1.26
C ASP A 147 -5.51 9.24 -0.82
N ALA A 148 -5.43 8.96 0.49
CA ALA A 148 -5.55 7.61 1.02
C ALA A 148 -6.98 7.06 0.84
N PHE A 149 -7.10 5.79 0.48
CA PHE A 149 -8.39 5.10 0.40
C PHE A 149 -9.04 4.91 1.77
N ASP A 150 -10.35 4.74 1.79
CA ASP A 150 -11.06 4.32 3.01
C ASP A 150 -10.48 3.01 3.56
N SER A 151 -10.50 2.88 4.88
CA SER A 151 -9.94 1.75 5.63
C SER A 151 -8.44 1.54 5.41
N THR A 152 -7.71 2.58 4.97
CA THR A 152 -6.25 2.53 4.88
C THR A 152 -5.64 2.42 6.29
N PRO A 153 -4.83 1.38 6.57
CA PRO A 153 -4.22 1.21 7.90
C PRO A 153 -3.23 2.33 8.23
N ILE A 154 -3.34 2.86 9.44
CA ILE A 154 -2.40 3.81 10.04
C ILE A 154 -1.34 2.99 10.77
N ILE A 155 -0.08 3.33 10.57
CA ILE A 155 1.04 2.66 11.24
C ILE A 155 1.76 3.56 12.24
N ASP A 156 1.67 4.88 12.09
CA ASP A 156 2.34 5.84 12.98
C ASP A 156 1.81 7.27 12.81
N ILE A 157 1.90 8.06 13.88
CA ILE A 157 1.59 9.50 13.90
C ILE A 157 2.71 10.21 14.65
N LYS A 158 3.25 11.29 14.08
CA LYS A 158 4.32 12.09 14.70
C LYS A 158 4.00 13.57 14.64
N PRO A 159 4.41 14.39 15.62
CA PRO A 159 4.36 15.84 15.47
C PRO A 159 5.28 16.26 14.31
N PHE A 160 4.81 17.22 13.51
CA PHE A 160 5.68 17.88 12.53
C PHE A 160 6.52 18.94 13.24
N ILE A 161 7.84 18.87 13.08
CA ILE A 161 8.80 19.79 13.70
C ILE A 161 9.61 20.43 12.59
N LYS A 162 9.40 21.73 12.35
CA LYS A 162 10.01 22.46 11.23
C LYS A 162 11.53 22.27 11.11
N ASN A 163 12.25 22.33 12.23
CA ASN A 163 13.70 22.20 12.24
C ASN A 163 14.21 20.77 11.96
N LEU A 164 13.35 19.75 12.08
CA LEU A 164 13.70 18.35 11.79
C LEU A 164 13.19 17.91 10.42
N ASP A 165 12.02 18.40 10.02
CA ASP A 165 11.29 17.90 8.85
C ASP A 165 11.44 18.78 7.60
N CYS A 166 11.85 20.04 7.76
CA CYS A 166 12.23 20.90 6.64
C CYS A 166 13.75 20.91 6.47
N PRO A 167 14.26 20.82 5.23
CA PRO A 167 15.67 21.10 4.98
C PRO A 167 15.99 22.55 5.39
N PRO A 168 17.23 22.82 5.82
CA PRO A 168 17.67 24.18 6.07
C PRO A 168 17.47 25.02 4.82
N VAL A 169 16.91 26.22 5.01
CA VAL A 169 16.73 27.24 3.97
C VAL A 169 18.02 28.00 3.70
#